data_AF-A0A7C1Y651-F1
#
_entry.id   AF-A0A7C1Y651-F1
#
_cell.length_a   1.000
_cell.length_b   1.000
_cell.length_c   1.000
_cell.angle_alpha   90.00
_cell.angle_beta   90.00
_cell.angle_gamma   90.00
#
_symmetry.space_group_name_H-M   'P 1'
#
loop_
_entity.id
_entity.type
_entity.pdbx_description
1 polymer ?
#
loop_
_entity_poly.entity_id
_entity_poly.type
_entity_poly.pdbx_seq_one_letter_code
_entity_poly.pdbx_strand_id
1 'polypeptide(L)'
;IDDYEHFLGELRKVLKHVYRVLVPGGRLVCGVGDVCVSRRQFGRHLVFPLHSDISVICRKIGFDNLNPIIWHKIANASFEVENGSKFLGKPYEPNAIIKNDIEFILMQRKPGGYRKPTDEQRQLSRIDKKDFGEWFSQIWTIPGASTKNHPAPFPLELAMRLVRMFSFHGDTVLDPFCGSGTTLVAALRNNRNGIGIEIDHDYCGMAAKSLKAECGDLFRTTNLAFEKTVREPGNTVRLREDPTLCRPPRPSKAIL
;
A
#
# COMPACT_ATOMS: atom_id res chain seq x y z
N ILE A 1 -13.46 -14.44 -2.47
CA ILE A 1 -12.39 -15.29 -1.92
C ILE A 1 -13.04 -16.64 -1.68
N ASP A 2 -12.84 -17.58 -2.61
CA ASP A 2 -13.50 -18.89 -2.52
C ASP A 2 -12.85 -19.77 -1.44
N ASP A 3 -11.63 -19.43 -1.01
CA ASP A 3 -10.94 -20.00 0.15
C ASP A 3 -10.08 -18.93 0.87
N TYR A 4 -10.54 -18.51 2.06
CA TYR A 4 -9.89 -17.50 2.89
C TYR A 4 -8.54 -17.97 3.45
N GLU A 5 -8.45 -19.23 3.84
CA GLU A 5 -7.24 -19.80 4.42
C GLU A 5 -6.15 -20.00 3.36
N HIS A 6 -6.54 -20.39 2.15
CA HIS A 6 -5.62 -20.43 1.02
C HIS A 6 -5.02 -19.06 0.73
N PHE A 7 -5.85 -18.01 0.70
CA PHE A 7 -5.38 -16.63 0.53
C PHE A 7 -4.37 -16.22 1.62
N LEU A 8 -4.66 -16.50 2.90
CA LEU A 8 -3.74 -16.26 4.00
C LEU A 8 -2.43 -17.05 3.83
N GLY A 9 -2.51 -18.28 3.31
CA GLY A 9 -1.37 -19.13 2.99
C GLY A 9 -0.43 -18.52 1.95
N GLU A 10 -0.97 -17.96 0.85
CA GLU A 10 -0.18 -17.28 -0.17
C GLU A 10 0.41 -15.95 0.35
N LEU A 11 -0.39 -15.15 1.07
CA LEU A 11 0.08 -13.91 1.69
C LEU A 11 1.25 -14.16 2.66
N ARG A 12 1.18 -15.23 3.45
CA ARG A 12 2.26 -15.64 4.35
C ARG A 12 3.59 -15.87 3.62
N LYS A 13 3.58 -16.39 2.38
CA LYS A 13 4.81 -16.58 1.59
C LYS A 13 5.47 -15.23 1.29
N VAL A 14 4.68 -14.25 0.85
CA VAL A 14 5.17 -12.88 0.57
C VAL A 14 5.71 -12.24 1.85
N LEU A 15 4.97 -12.32 2.96
CA LEU A 15 5.38 -11.75 4.24
C LEU A 15 6.70 -12.34 4.77
N LYS A 16 6.98 -13.63 4.52
CA LYS A 16 8.29 -14.23 4.83
C LYS A 16 9.43 -13.62 4.02
N HIS A 17 9.20 -13.36 2.73
CA HIS A 17 10.20 -12.69 1.90
C HIS A 17 10.41 -11.24 2.34
N VAL A 18 9.34 -10.52 2.68
CA VAL A 18 9.44 -9.17 3.27
C VAL A 18 10.28 -9.21 4.54
N TYR A 19 9.99 -10.11 5.50
CA TYR A 19 10.79 -10.25 6.72
C TYR A 19 12.27 -10.50 6.43
N ARG A 20 12.57 -11.36 5.45
CA ARG A 20 13.95 -11.69 5.07
C ARG A 20 14.71 -10.47 4.56
N VAL A 21 14.13 -9.72 3.62
CA VAL A 21 14.82 -8.60 2.94
C VAL A 21 14.84 -7.31 3.75
N LEU A 22 13.91 -7.15 4.70
CA LEU A 22 13.86 -5.97 5.55
C LEU A 22 15.11 -5.90 6.44
N VAL A 23 15.68 -4.71 6.61
CA VAL A 23 16.80 -4.49 7.53
C VAL A 23 16.34 -4.59 8.99
N PRO A 24 17.21 -4.97 9.94
CA PRO A 24 16.89 -4.90 11.37
C PRO A 24 16.43 -3.50 11.79
N GLY A 25 15.34 -3.43 12.55
CA GLY A 25 14.68 -2.17 12.93
C GLY A 25 13.78 -1.56 11.85
N GLY A 26 13.81 -2.10 10.62
CA GLY A 26 12.88 -1.75 9.55
C GLY A 26 11.44 -2.18 9.86
N ARG A 27 10.48 -1.62 9.12
CA ARG A 27 9.05 -1.87 9.33
C ARG A 27 8.36 -2.33 8.04
N LEU A 28 7.48 -3.31 8.17
CA LEU A 28 6.40 -3.57 7.24
C LEU A 28 5.19 -2.74 7.69
N VAL A 29 4.63 -1.98 6.77
CA VAL A 29 3.37 -1.25 6.94
C VAL A 29 2.34 -1.85 5.99
N CYS A 30 1.18 -2.26 6.51
CA CYS A 30 0.15 -2.94 5.72
C CYS A 30 -1.20 -2.25 5.94
N GLY A 31 -1.68 -1.54 4.91
CA GLY A 31 -3.05 -1.03 4.86
C GLY A 31 -4.01 -2.15 4.49
N VAL A 32 -5.01 -2.39 5.33
CA VAL A 32 -5.97 -3.49 5.14
C VAL A 32 -7.33 -3.14 5.74
N GLY A 33 -8.37 -3.30 4.93
CA GLY A 33 -9.75 -3.34 5.40
C GLY A 33 -10.21 -4.77 5.66
N ASP A 34 -11.03 -4.95 6.69
CA ASP A 34 -11.69 -6.23 6.90
C ASP A 34 -12.71 -6.52 5.80
N VAL A 35 -12.80 -7.78 5.39
CA VAL A 35 -13.60 -8.17 4.23
C VAL A 35 -15.04 -8.43 4.67
N CYS A 36 -15.93 -7.47 4.40
CA CYS A 36 -17.36 -7.64 4.62
C CYS A 36 -17.97 -8.52 3.52
N VAL A 37 -18.52 -9.67 3.90
CA VAL A 37 -19.19 -10.58 2.98
C VAL A 37 -20.69 -10.31 2.98
N SER A 38 -21.28 -10.17 1.79
CA SER A 38 -22.70 -9.86 1.66
C SER A 38 -23.59 -11.04 2.08
N ARG A 39 -24.74 -10.74 2.70
CA ARG A 39 -25.78 -11.74 3.02
C ARG A 39 -26.18 -12.60 1.83
N ARG A 40 -26.20 -12.03 0.62
CA ARG A 40 -26.63 -12.72 -0.61
C ARG A 40 -25.74 -13.92 -0.93
N GLN A 41 -24.45 -13.85 -0.59
CA GLN A 41 -23.48 -14.90 -0.91
C GLN A 41 -23.35 -15.95 0.21
N PHE A 42 -23.53 -15.55 1.47
CA PHE A 42 -23.22 -16.39 2.64
C PHE A 42 -24.41 -16.69 3.57
N GLY A 43 -25.63 -16.24 3.22
CA GLY A 43 -26.84 -16.42 4.03
C GLY A 43 -26.89 -15.59 5.33
N ARG A 44 -25.77 -15.00 5.76
CA ARG A 44 -25.65 -14.13 6.94
C ARG A 44 -24.65 -13.00 6.69
N HIS A 45 -24.72 -11.93 7.48
CA HIS A 45 -23.65 -10.93 7.50
C HIS A 45 -22.47 -11.47 8.30
N LEU A 46 -21.29 -11.44 7.70
CA LEU A 46 -20.03 -11.86 8.29
C LEU A 46 -18.93 -10.91 7.82
N VAL A 47 -17.96 -10.68 8.69
CA VAL A 47 -16.73 -9.94 8.37
C VAL A 47 -15.56 -10.87 8.64
N PHE A 48 -14.70 -11.05 7.64
CA PHE A 48 -13.42 -11.72 7.86
C PHE A 48 -12.43 -10.71 8.48
N PRO A 49 -11.85 -11.01 9.66
CA PRO A 49 -11.00 -10.08 10.40
C PRO A 49 -9.57 -10.09 9.85
N LEU A 50 -9.43 -9.73 8.58
CA LEU A 50 -8.19 -9.86 7.82
C LEU A 50 -7.02 -9.12 8.47
N HIS A 51 -7.25 -7.95 9.05
CA HIS A 51 -6.20 -7.21 9.76
C HIS A 51 -5.62 -8.00 10.95
N SER A 52 -6.47 -8.71 11.68
CA SER A 52 -6.10 -9.51 12.85
C SER A 52 -5.31 -10.75 12.42
N ASP A 53 -5.77 -11.44 11.38
CA ASP A 53 -5.09 -12.62 10.84
C ASP A 53 -3.69 -12.27 10.31
N ILE A 54 -3.56 -11.16 9.58
CA ILE A 54 -2.25 -10.66 9.12
C ILE A 54 -1.32 -10.38 10.31
N SER A 55 -1.82 -9.73 11.36
CA SER A 55 -1.03 -9.43 12.56
C SER A 55 -0.53 -10.70 13.25
N VAL A 56 -1.38 -11.72 13.36
CA VAL A 56 -1.01 -13.03 13.92
C VAL A 56 0.01 -13.74 13.03
N ILE A 57 -0.15 -13.70 11.71
CA ILE A 57 0.81 -14.28 10.75
C ILE A 57 2.17 -13.60 10.90
N CYS A 58 2.21 -12.26 10.98
CA CYS A 58 3.46 -11.50 11.12
C CYS A 58 4.19 -11.84 12.42
N ARG A 59 3.47 -11.93 13.55
CA ARG A 59 4.04 -12.39 14.83
C ARG A 59 4.63 -13.80 14.72
N LYS A 60 3.92 -14.74 14.06
CA LYS A 60 4.41 -16.12 13.85
C LYS A 60 5.64 -16.17 12.93
N ILE A 61 5.85 -15.19 12.04
CA ILE A 61 7.04 -15.08 11.19
C ILE A 61 8.25 -14.55 11.97
N GLY A 62 8.03 -13.71 12.98
CA GLY A 62 9.08 -13.12 13.82
C GLY A 62 9.08 -11.60 13.88
N PHE A 63 8.04 -10.93 13.35
CA PHE A 63 7.89 -9.48 13.53
C PHE A 63 7.45 -9.14 14.97
N ASP A 64 7.93 -8.00 15.46
CA ASP A 64 7.36 -7.30 16.61
C ASP A 64 6.12 -6.51 16.16
N ASN A 65 4.96 -6.81 16.75
CA ASN A 65 3.74 -6.06 16.49
C ASN A 65 3.76 -4.71 17.21
N LEU A 66 3.44 -3.63 16.50
CA LEU A 66 3.23 -2.29 17.06
C LEU A 66 1.75 -1.90 16.98
N ASN A 67 1.36 -0.84 17.69
CA ASN A 67 0.00 -0.31 17.59
C ASN A 67 -0.29 0.13 16.15
N PRO A 68 -1.42 -0.31 15.55
CA PRO A 68 -1.81 0.12 14.23
C PRO A 68 -2.34 1.56 14.27
N ILE A 69 -2.32 2.23 13.11
CA ILE A 69 -3.14 3.42 12.89
C ILE A 69 -4.51 2.96 12.36
N ILE A 70 -5.58 3.56 12.90
CA ILE A 70 -6.94 3.40 12.39
C ILE A 70 -7.17 4.49 11.35
N TRP A 71 -7.33 4.11 10.11
CA TRP A 71 -7.68 5.01 9.03
C TRP A 71 -9.20 5.09 8.90
N HIS A 72 -9.77 6.18 9.41
CA HIS A 72 -11.16 6.52 9.20
C HIS A 72 -11.31 7.12 7.80
N LYS A 73 -11.87 6.32 6.89
CA LYS A 73 -12.20 6.76 5.54
C LYS A 73 -13.46 7.60 5.68
N ILE A 74 -13.32 8.92 5.60
CA ILE A 74 -14.51 9.74 5.36
C ILE A 74 -15.06 9.24 4.03
N ALA A 75 -16.17 8.50 4.09
CA ALA A 75 -16.92 8.16 2.90
C ALA A 75 -17.26 9.50 2.24
N ASN A 76 -16.74 9.76 1.05
CA ASN A 76 -17.35 10.77 0.20
C ASN A 76 -18.76 10.26 -0.03
N ALA A 77 -19.72 10.82 0.72
CA ALA A 77 -21.12 10.39 0.77
C ALA A 77 -21.80 10.37 -0.61
N SER A 78 -21.13 10.89 -1.63
CA SER A 78 -21.56 10.99 -3.02
C SER A 78 -21.04 9.88 -3.96
N PHE A 79 -20.04 9.06 -3.59
CA PHE A 79 -19.41 8.13 -4.56
C PHE A 79 -19.66 6.63 -4.35
N GLU A 80 -20.14 6.20 -3.18
CA GLU A 80 -20.33 4.76 -2.92
C GLU A 80 -21.78 4.32 -2.74
N VAL A 81 -22.73 5.24 -2.52
CA VAL A 81 -24.16 4.87 -2.40
C VAL A 81 -25.04 6.04 -2.82
N GLU A 82 -25.89 5.87 -3.83
CA GLU A 82 -26.93 6.87 -4.21
C GLU A 82 -27.99 7.10 -3.11
N ASN A 83 -28.00 6.29 -2.04
CA ASN A 83 -28.94 6.36 -0.90
C ASN A 83 -28.30 5.85 0.42
N GLY A 84 -27.16 6.42 0.84
CA GLY A 84 -26.36 5.87 1.95
C GLY A 84 -26.86 6.22 3.35
N SER A 85 -27.56 5.29 4.01
CA SER A 85 -27.73 5.32 5.48
C SER A 85 -26.46 4.84 6.19
N LYS A 86 -26.21 5.30 7.43
CA LYS A 86 -25.02 4.94 8.24
C LYS A 86 -25.02 3.49 8.77
N PHE A 87 -26.03 2.71 8.43
CA PHE A 87 -26.25 1.36 8.96
C PHE A 87 -26.86 0.46 7.88
N LEU A 88 -26.69 -0.84 8.04
CA LEU A 88 -27.37 -1.85 7.23
C LEU A 88 -28.49 -2.48 8.07
N GLY A 89 -29.73 -2.40 7.59
CA GLY A 89 -30.91 -2.95 8.28
C GLY A 89 -32.08 -1.97 8.33
N LYS A 90 -33.10 -2.32 9.12
CA LYS A 90 -34.23 -1.41 9.36
C LYS A 90 -33.79 -0.25 10.24
N PRO A 91 -34.19 0.99 9.92
CA PRO A 91 -33.82 2.17 10.70
C PRO A 91 -34.47 2.13 12.09
N TYR A 92 -33.73 2.60 13.10
CA TYR A 92 -34.22 2.80 14.47
C TYR A 92 -34.73 1.55 15.21
N GLU A 93 -34.42 0.37 14.70
CA GLU A 93 -34.65 -0.91 15.38
C GLU A 93 -33.30 -1.47 15.91
N PRO A 94 -33.30 -2.18 17.06
CA PRO A 94 -32.14 -2.94 17.50
C PRO A 94 -31.65 -3.93 16.44
N ASN A 95 -30.37 -4.30 16.49
CA ASN A 95 -29.68 -5.19 15.54
C ASN A 95 -29.38 -4.61 14.15
N ALA A 96 -29.47 -3.28 13.99
CA ALA A 96 -28.84 -2.61 12.85
C ALA A 96 -27.33 -2.87 12.85
N ILE A 97 -26.76 -3.09 11.67
CA ILE A 97 -25.33 -3.40 11.51
C ILE A 97 -24.58 -2.10 11.22
N ILE A 98 -23.51 -1.88 11.98
CA ILE A 98 -22.60 -0.76 11.78
C ILE A 98 -21.85 -0.98 10.47
N LYS A 99 -21.85 0.03 9.59
CA LYS A 99 -21.09 0.00 8.34
C LYS A 99 -19.58 0.07 8.65
N ASN A 100 -18.77 -0.64 7.87
CA ASN A 100 -17.33 -0.51 7.98
C ASN A 100 -16.86 0.78 7.29
N ASP A 101 -16.46 1.76 8.09
CA ASP A 101 -15.93 3.06 7.63
C ASP A 101 -14.42 3.21 7.93
N ILE A 102 -13.76 2.12 8.36
CA ILE A 102 -12.36 2.13 8.74
C ILE A 102 -11.53 1.09 7.98
N GLU A 103 -10.25 1.40 7.86
CA GLU A 103 -9.21 0.44 7.52
C GLU A 103 -8.09 0.49 8.58
N PHE A 104 -7.29 -0.56 8.64
CA PHE A 104 -6.19 -0.68 9.58
C PHE A 104 -4.87 -0.50 8.84
N ILE A 105 -3.98 0.30 9.41
CA ILE A 105 -2.59 0.42 8.97
C ILE A 105 -1.74 -0.30 10.01
N LEU A 106 -1.47 -1.57 9.74
CA LEU A 106 -0.68 -2.43 10.60
C LEU A 106 0.79 -2.02 10.56
N MET A 107 1.46 -2.07 11.71
CA MET A 107 2.89 -1.78 11.82
C MET A 107 3.63 -2.96 12.42
N GLN A 108 4.48 -3.59 11.62
CA GLN A 108 5.21 -4.82 11.96
C GLN A 108 6.71 -4.55 11.86
N ARG A 109 7.44 -4.53 12.98
CA ARG A 109 8.87 -4.21 13.01
C ARG A 109 9.72 -5.47 12.99
N LYS A 110 10.79 -5.50 12.21
CA LYS A 110 11.80 -6.56 12.31
C LYS A 110 12.73 -6.30 13.50
N PRO A 111 12.89 -7.25 14.44
CA PRO A 111 13.82 -7.08 15.56
C PRO A 111 15.29 -7.11 15.09
N GLY A 112 16.23 -6.95 16.02
CA GLY A 112 17.68 -7.00 15.74
C GLY A 112 18.39 -5.64 15.74
N GLY A 113 17.78 -4.63 16.36
CA GLY A 113 18.41 -3.33 16.60
C GLY A 113 17.59 -2.15 16.06
N TYR A 114 18.16 -0.97 16.21
CA TYR A 114 17.58 0.28 15.71
C TYR A 114 18.36 0.78 14.50
N ARG A 115 17.64 1.43 13.58
CA ARG A 115 18.26 2.12 12.44
C ARG A 115 19.18 3.24 12.94
N LYS A 116 20.40 3.28 12.40
CA LYS A 116 21.40 4.34 12.65
C LYS A 116 21.59 5.20 11.38
N PRO A 117 20.75 6.23 11.15
CA PRO A 117 20.91 7.14 10.01
C PRO A 117 22.06 8.13 10.26
N THR A 118 22.68 8.62 9.17
CA THR A 118 23.65 9.72 9.22
C THR A 118 22.99 11.03 9.64
N ASP A 119 23.78 12.03 10.04
CA ASP A 119 23.25 13.34 10.42
C ASP A 119 22.57 14.05 9.24
N GLU A 120 23.15 13.93 8.04
CA GLU A 120 22.53 14.42 6.80
C GLU A 120 21.16 13.75 6.56
N GLN A 121 21.08 12.41 6.68
CA GLN A 121 19.81 11.71 6.54
C GLN A 121 18.78 12.18 7.58
N ARG A 122 19.19 12.42 8.82
CA ARG A 122 18.30 12.96 9.88
C ARG A 122 17.80 14.35 9.53
N GLN A 123 18.67 15.22 9.02
CA GLN A 123 18.32 16.59 8.64
C GLN A 123 17.34 16.60 7.45
N LEU A 124 17.66 15.86 6.39
CA LEU A 124 16.83 15.77 5.17
C LEU A 124 15.50 15.05 5.39
N SER A 125 15.40 14.23 6.44
CA SER A 125 14.17 13.48 6.77
C SER A 125 13.35 14.13 7.88
N ARG A 126 13.74 15.32 8.36
CA ARG A 126 13.04 15.98 9.46
C ARG A 126 11.60 16.30 9.03
N ILE A 127 10.66 15.94 9.91
CA ILE A 127 9.25 16.31 9.79
C ILE A 127 9.06 17.56 10.65
N ASP A 128 8.31 18.55 10.15
CA ASP A 128 8.03 19.75 10.93
C ASP A 128 7.13 19.41 12.13
N LYS A 129 7.11 20.31 13.12
CA LYS A 129 6.42 20.07 14.38
C LYS A 129 4.90 19.87 14.20
N LYS A 130 4.28 20.55 13.23
CA LYS A 130 2.84 20.47 12.98
C LYS A 130 2.51 19.10 12.38
N ASP A 131 3.19 18.74 11.29
CA ASP A 131 3.03 17.44 10.63
C ASP A 131 3.33 16.30 11.61
N PHE A 132 4.39 16.41 12.42
CA PHE A 132 4.72 15.39 13.41
C PHE A 132 3.61 15.21 14.45
N GLY A 133 3.05 16.30 14.96
CA GLY A 133 1.94 16.24 15.92
C GLY A 133 0.66 15.64 15.33
N GLU A 134 0.39 15.89 14.06
CA GLU A 134 -0.77 15.34 13.35
C GLU A 134 -0.58 13.86 13.02
N TRP A 135 0.57 13.50 12.46
CA TRP A 135 0.79 12.18 11.86
C TRP A 135 1.07 11.10 12.91
N PHE A 136 1.78 11.42 14.00
CA PHE A 136 2.08 10.45 15.06
C PHE A 136 0.90 10.31 16.05
N SER A 137 -0.30 10.19 15.49
CA SER A 137 -1.57 9.93 16.16
C SER A 137 -2.15 8.59 15.70
N GLN A 138 -2.98 7.96 16.54
CA GLN A 138 -3.49 6.63 16.25
C GLN A 138 -4.68 6.61 15.29
N ILE A 139 -5.40 7.74 15.13
CA ILE A 139 -6.60 7.81 14.29
C ILE A 139 -6.37 8.87 13.22
N TRP A 140 -6.42 8.46 11.96
CA TRP A 140 -6.28 9.34 10.82
C TRP A 140 -7.60 9.47 10.09
N THR A 141 -7.98 10.71 9.80
CA THR A 141 -9.19 11.02 9.05
C THR A 141 -8.78 11.58 7.70
N ILE A 142 -8.63 10.69 6.71
CA ILE A 142 -8.21 11.02 5.35
C ILE A 142 -9.27 10.44 4.39
N PRO A 143 -9.78 11.20 3.41
CA PRO A 143 -10.76 10.68 2.45
C PRO A 143 -10.20 9.47 1.67
N GLY A 144 -11.08 8.54 1.28
CA GLY A 144 -10.70 7.44 0.38
C GLY A 144 -10.34 7.92 -1.03
N ALA A 145 -9.56 7.13 -1.77
CA ALA A 145 -9.33 7.35 -3.20
C ALA A 145 -10.43 6.67 -4.05
N SER A 146 -10.67 7.16 -5.27
CA SER A 146 -11.68 6.60 -6.16
C SER A 146 -11.30 5.21 -6.67
N THR A 147 -12.20 4.24 -6.55
CA THR A 147 -12.03 2.85 -7.00
C THR A 147 -12.26 2.62 -8.49
N LYS A 148 -12.58 3.67 -9.27
CA LYS A 148 -12.96 3.54 -10.70
C LYS A 148 -11.91 2.90 -11.60
N ASN A 149 -10.61 3.13 -11.32
CA ASN A 149 -9.50 2.67 -12.16
C ASN A 149 -8.62 1.61 -11.46
N HIS A 150 -8.85 1.34 -10.17
CA HIS A 150 -8.07 0.40 -9.38
C HIS A 150 -8.94 -0.07 -8.20
N PRO A 151 -9.03 -1.38 -7.91
CA PRO A 151 -9.99 -1.93 -6.95
C PRO A 151 -9.69 -1.54 -5.50
N ALA A 152 -8.42 -1.26 -5.17
CA ALA A 152 -8.00 -0.90 -3.81
C ALA A 152 -6.96 0.25 -3.81
N PRO A 153 -7.33 1.48 -4.19
CA PRO A 153 -6.41 2.61 -4.17
C PRO A 153 -6.43 3.28 -2.78
N PHE A 154 -5.25 3.57 -2.24
CA PHE A 154 -5.10 4.53 -1.14
C PHE A 154 -4.65 5.89 -1.68
N PRO A 155 -4.99 7.00 -1.00
CA PRO A 155 -4.54 8.33 -1.41
C PRO A 155 -3.01 8.44 -1.40
N LEU A 156 -2.45 9.20 -2.35
CA LEU A 156 -1.02 9.49 -2.38
C LEU A 156 -0.54 10.15 -1.09
N GLU A 157 -1.36 11.01 -0.49
CA GLU A 157 -1.07 11.64 0.81
C GLU A 157 -0.81 10.60 1.89
N LEU A 158 -1.63 9.53 1.97
CA LEU A 158 -1.47 8.47 2.94
C LEU A 158 -0.09 7.81 2.81
N ALA A 159 0.28 7.46 1.58
CA ALA A 159 1.58 6.85 1.29
C ALA A 159 2.75 7.79 1.60
N MET A 160 2.63 9.07 1.24
CA MET A 160 3.66 10.07 1.53
C MET A 160 3.89 10.24 3.04
N ARG A 161 2.82 10.27 3.86
CA ARG A 161 2.93 10.31 5.32
C ARG A 161 3.72 9.11 5.82
N LEU A 162 3.31 7.88 5.45
CA LEU A 162 3.94 6.64 5.90
C LEU A 162 5.41 6.55 5.48
N VAL A 163 5.75 6.93 4.24
CA VAL A 163 7.14 6.98 3.75
C VAL A 163 7.98 7.95 4.58
N ARG A 164 7.49 9.17 4.83
CA ARG A 164 8.22 10.18 5.62
C ARG A 164 8.38 9.77 7.08
N MET A 165 7.37 9.12 7.67
CA MET A 165 7.39 8.71 9.08
C MET A 165 8.35 7.55 9.36
N PHE A 166 8.50 6.62 8.41
CA PHE A 166 9.13 5.32 8.69
C PHE A 166 10.33 4.99 7.80
N SER A 167 10.81 5.94 6.98
CA SER A 167 12.07 5.82 6.24
C SER A 167 12.84 7.14 6.21
N PHE A 168 14.15 7.07 6.03
CA PHE A 168 15.02 8.23 5.84
C PHE A 168 15.28 8.52 4.36
N HIS A 169 15.74 9.72 4.06
CA HIS A 169 16.26 10.12 2.75
C HIS A 169 17.27 9.08 2.24
N GLY A 170 17.08 8.64 0.99
CA GLY A 170 17.90 7.61 0.35
C GLY A 170 17.62 6.16 0.77
N ASP A 171 16.76 5.91 1.77
CA ASP A 171 16.34 4.53 2.08
C ASP A 171 15.49 3.96 0.92
N THR A 172 15.38 2.63 0.88
CA THR A 172 14.56 1.90 -0.11
C THR A 172 13.22 1.48 0.48
N VAL A 173 12.14 1.86 -0.21
CA VAL A 173 10.76 1.46 0.08
C VAL A 173 10.37 0.33 -0.86
N LEU A 174 9.92 -0.79 -0.31
CA LEU A 174 9.43 -1.95 -1.07
C LEU A 174 7.91 -2.01 -0.97
N ASP A 175 7.26 -2.16 -2.12
CA ASP A 175 5.84 -2.49 -2.22
C ASP A 175 5.66 -3.81 -3.01
N PRO A 176 5.34 -4.93 -2.34
CA PRO A 176 5.20 -6.23 -2.99
C PRO A 176 3.90 -6.37 -3.81
N PHE A 177 2.99 -5.40 -3.73
CA PHE A 177 1.71 -5.38 -4.42
C PHE A 177 1.43 -3.95 -4.93
N CYS A 178 2.34 -3.43 -5.76
CA CYS A 178 2.41 -1.99 -5.99
C CYS A 178 1.25 -1.41 -6.80
N GLY A 179 0.48 -2.22 -7.50
CA GLY A 179 -0.67 -1.78 -8.29
C GLY A 179 -0.28 -0.66 -9.25
N SER A 180 -1.06 0.42 -9.22
CA SER A 180 -0.79 1.65 -9.99
C SER A 180 0.46 2.47 -9.56
N GLY A 181 1.23 2.00 -8.57
CA GLY A 181 2.54 2.56 -8.20
C GLY A 181 2.50 3.70 -7.19
N THR A 182 1.40 3.90 -6.45
CA THR A 182 1.24 5.02 -5.51
C THR A 182 2.35 5.08 -4.45
N THR A 183 2.74 3.93 -3.88
CA THR A 183 3.87 3.86 -2.92
C THR A 183 5.19 4.27 -3.55
N LEU A 184 5.44 3.87 -4.80
CA LEU A 184 6.67 4.19 -5.51
C LEU A 184 6.75 5.69 -5.84
N VAL A 185 5.63 6.29 -6.26
CA VAL A 185 5.53 7.74 -6.46
C VAL A 185 5.75 8.47 -5.13
N ALA A 186 5.17 8.00 -4.02
CA ALA A 186 5.39 8.58 -2.70
C ALA A 186 6.87 8.49 -2.27
N ALA A 187 7.52 7.36 -2.49
CA ALA A 187 8.97 7.19 -2.24
C ALA A 187 9.78 8.18 -3.09
N LEU A 188 9.49 8.21 -4.39
CA LEU A 188 10.15 9.07 -5.37
C LEU A 188 10.04 10.55 -5.00
N ARG A 189 8.83 11.06 -4.72
CA ARG A 189 8.60 12.47 -4.33
C ARG A 189 9.28 12.86 -3.02
N ASN A 190 9.56 11.89 -2.16
CA ASN A 190 10.24 12.11 -0.89
C ASN A 190 11.72 11.74 -0.94
N ASN A 191 12.35 11.60 -2.12
CA ASN A 191 13.78 11.28 -2.23
C ASN A 191 14.17 9.96 -1.52
N ARG A 192 13.32 8.96 -1.66
CA ARG A 192 13.59 7.56 -1.31
C ARG A 192 13.69 6.74 -2.60
N ASN A 193 14.40 5.64 -2.54
CA ASN A 193 14.37 4.63 -3.59
C ASN A 193 13.09 3.80 -3.48
N GLY A 194 12.58 3.29 -4.59
CA GLY A 194 11.36 2.48 -4.63
C GLY A 194 11.59 1.18 -5.39
N ILE A 195 11.09 0.07 -4.86
CA ILE A 195 10.99 -1.23 -5.55
C ILE A 195 9.53 -1.66 -5.47
N GLY A 196 8.92 -1.93 -6.62
CA GLY A 196 7.53 -2.40 -6.71
C GLY A 196 7.44 -3.74 -7.42
N ILE A 197 6.54 -4.59 -6.97
CA ILE A 197 6.20 -5.85 -7.64
C ILE A 197 4.71 -5.83 -7.94
N GLU A 198 4.35 -6.16 -9.18
CA GLU A 198 2.98 -6.24 -9.65
C GLU A 198 2.85 -7.39 -10.64
N ILE A 199 1.76 -8.15 -10.54
CA ILE A 199 1.48 -9.32 -11.36
C ILE A 199 0.63 -8.95 -12.59
N ASP A 200 -0.20 -7.93 -12.47
CA ASP A 200 -1.06 -7.43 -13.54
C ASP A 200 -0.28 -6.45 -14.44
N HIS A 201 -0.14 -6.82 -15.71
CA HIS A 201 0.60 -6.04 -16.68
C HIS A 201 -0.01 -4.65 -16.94
N ASP A 202 -1.33 -4.48 -16.82
CA ASP A 202 -1.99 -3.19 -17.04
C ASP A 202 -1.69 -2.24 -15.88
N TYR A 203 -1.66 -2.74 -14.64
CA TYR A 203 -1.21 -1.97 -13.49
C TYR A 203 0.28 -1.62 -13.57
N CYS A 204 1.14 -2.51 -14.07
CA CYS A 204 2.53 -2.18 -14.40
C CYS A 204 2.62 -1.00 -15.38
N GLY A 205 1.76 -0.97 -16.41
CA GLY A 205 1.63 0.15 -17.35
C GLY A 205 1.24 1.46 -16.68
N MET A 206 0.25 1.43 -15.78
CA MET A 206 -0.18 2.59 -15.00
C MET A 206 0.91 3.10 -14.06
N ALA A 207 1.61 2.21 -13.37
CA ALA A 207 2.74 2.55 -12.50
C ALA A 207 3.88 3.20 -13.30
N ALA A 208 4.26 2.61 -14.43
CA ALA A 208 5.30 3.15 -15.31
C ALA A 208 4.94 4.55 -15.83
N LYS A 209 3.69 4.76 -16.23
CA LYS A 209 3.20 6.08 -16.67
C LYS A 209 3.29 7.10 -15.53
N SER A 210 2.83 6.75 -14.33
CA SER A 210 2.87 7.63 -13.16
C SER A 210 4.30 8.01 -12.80
N LEU A 211 5.21 7.03 -12.73
CA LEU A 211 6.62 7.28 -12.39
C LEU A 211 7.35 8.16 -13.43
N LYS A 212 7.09 7.94 -14.72
CA LYS A 212 7.67 8.77 -15.78
C LYS A 212 7.19 10.22 -15.72
N ALA A 213 5.92 10.45 -15.35
CA ALA A 213 5.38 11.79 -15.20
C ALA A 213 6.08 12.59 -14.08
N GLU A 214 6.59 11.92 -13.05
CA GLU A 214 7.38 12.53 -11.97
C GLU A 214 8.82 12.88 -12.38
N CYS A 215 9.35 12.27 -13.45
CA CYS A 215 10.75 12.42 -13.87
C CYS A 215 11.00 13.59 -14.83
N GLY A 216 10.02 14.50 -15.00
CA GLY A 216 10.12 15.64 -15.91
C GLY A 216 10.93 16.84 -15.40
N ASP A 217 11.55 16.74 -14.22
CA ASP A 217 12.26 17.85 -13.59
C ASP A 217 13.74 17.90 -14.01
N LEU A 218 14.19 19.07 -14.51
CA LEU A 218 15.54 19.30 -15.04
C LEU A 218 16.65 19.08 -13.99
N PHE A 219 16.33 19.22 -12.71
CA PHE A 219 17.31 19.20 -11.63
C PHE A 219 17.47 17.84 -10.95
N ARG A 220 16.74 16.80 -11.40
CA ARG A 220 16.67 15.53 -10.71
C ARG A 220 16.97 14.35 -11.61
N THR A 221 18.12 13.72 -11.39
CA THR A 221 18.45 12.46 -12.07
C THR A 221 17.73 11.31 -11.39
N THR A 222 16.72 10.76 -12.06
CA THR A 222 16.02 9.54 -11.62
C THR A 222 16.30 8.42 -12.61
N ASN A 223 16.75 7.27 -12.12
CA ASN A 223 16.88 6.06 -12.94
C ASN A 223 15.64 5.18 -12.73
N LEU A 224 14.91 4.90 -13.81
CA LEU A 224 13.77 4.00 -13.80
C LEU A 224 14.14 2.72 -14.55
N ALA A 225 14.02 1.58 -13.86
CA ALA A 225 14.14 0.25 -14.46
C ALA A 225 12.80 -0.48 -14.36
N PHE A 226 12.34 -1.01 -15.48
CA PHE A 226 11.15 -1.87 -15.55
C PHE A 226 11.59 -3.25 -15.98
N GLU A 227 11.32 -4.26 -15.18
CA GLU A 227 11.79 -5.62 -15.40
C GLU A 227 10.63 -6.61 -15.33
N LYS A 228 10.73 -7.70 -16.10
CA LYS A 228 9.82 -8.83 -16.06
C LYS A 228 10.54 -10.14 -15.81
N THR A 229 9.84 -11.06 -15.17
CA THR A 229 10.34 -12.42 -14.97
C THR A 229 10.27 -13.22 -16.27
N VAL A 230 11.39 -13.81 -16.66
CA VAL A 230 11.49 -14.75 -17.79
C VAL A 230 11.90 -16.12 -17.25
N ARG A 231 11.15 -17.17 -17.61
CA ARG A 231 11.49 -18.55 -17.28
C ARG A 231 12.49 -19.09 -18.29
N GLU A 232 13.62 -19.58 -17.81
CA GLU A 232 14.64 -20.26 -18.60
C GLU A 232 14.49 -21.79 -18.46
N PRO A 233 15.06 -22.58 -19.41
CA PRO A 233 15.11 -24.04 -19.28
C PRO A 233 15.68 -24.46 -17.92
N GLY A 234 15.04 -25.44 -17.26
CA GLY A 234 15.46 -25.89 -15.92
C GLY A 234 14.81 -25.16 -14.74
N ASN A 235 13.66 -24.51 -14.95
CA ASN A 235 12.85 -23.87 -13.89
C ASN A 235 13.55 -22.68 -13.19
N THR A 236 14.58 -22.12 -13.81
CA THR A 236 15.26 -20.91 -13.32
C THR A 236 14.51 -19.67 -13.78
N VAL A 237 14.29 -18.72 -12.87
CA VAL A 237 13.64 -17.43 -13.17
C VAL A 237 14.70 -16.34 -13.18
N ARG A 238 14.76 -15.55 -14.25
CA ARG A 238 15.59 -14.35 -14.35
C ARG A 238 14.74 -13.12 -14.56
N LEU A 239 15.26 -11.97 -14.11
CA LEU A 239 14.72 -10.66 -14.45
C LEU A 239 15.35 -10.18 -15.76
N ARG A 240 14.54 -9.64 -16.66
CA ARG A 240 14.99 -8.96 -17.88
C ARG A 240 14.23 -7.65 -18.03
N GLU A 241 14.88 -6.63 -18.56
CA GLU A 241 14.25 -5.34 -18.84
C GLU A 241 13.01 -5.52 -19.73
N ASP A 242 11.93 -4.79 -19.43
CA ASP A 242 10.71 -4.83 -20.21
C ASP A 242 10.59 -3.61 -21.14
N PRO A 243 10.97 -3.75 -22.43
CA PRO A 243 11.05 -2.62 -23.35
C PRO A 243 9.68 -2.00 -23.68
N THR A 244 8.58 -2.70 -23.42
CA THR A 244 7.21 -2.17 -23.60
C THR A 244 6.93 -1.03 -22.63
N LEU A 245 7.43 -1.15 -21.40
CA LEU A 245 7.27 -0.18 -20.33
C LEU A 245 8.37 0.86 -20.30
N CYS A 246 9.49 0.68 -21.01
CA CYS A 246 10.56 1.68 -21.10
C CYS A 246 10.28 2.81 -22.10
N ARG A 247 9.43 2.60 -23.13
CA ARG A 247 9.18 3.62 -24.16
C ARG A 247 8.36 4.81 -23.63
N PRO A 248 8.70 6.07 -23.97
CA PRO A 248 7.87 7.21 -23.59
C PRO A 248 6.47 7.06 -24.21
N PRO A 249 5.41 7.56 -23.55
CA PRO A 249 4.08 7.55 -24.14
C PRO A 249 4.13 8.23 -25.51
N ARG A 250 3.64 7.56 -26.56
CA ARG A 250 3.50 8.20 -27.88
C ARG A 250 2.60 9.42 -27.68
N PRO A 251 2.95 10.60 -28.23
CA PRO A 251 2.05 11.75 -28.19
C PRO A 251 0.72 11.32 -28.78
N SER A 252 -0.38 11.50 -28.05
CA SER A 252 -1.70 11.26 -28.60
C SER A 252 -1.83 12.17 -29.82
N LYS A 253 -2.14 11.60 -30.99
CA LYS A 253 -2.50 12.41 -32.15
C LYS A 253 -3.59 13.37 -31.71
N ALA A 254 -3.29 14.67 -31.71
CA ALA A 254 -4.31 15.70 -31.65
C ALA A 254 -5.25 15.41 -32.83
N ILE A 255 -6.48 15.03 -32.51
CA ILE A 255 -7.56 15.06 -33.49
C ILE A 255 -7.87 16.55 -33.63
N LEU A 256 -7.34 17.14 -34.71
CA LEU A 256 -7.76 18.44 -35.23
C LEU A 256 -9.16 18.29 -35.84
#